data_AF-A0A534RI64-F1
#
_entry.id   AF-A0A534RI64-F1
#
_cell.length_a   1.000
_cell.length_b   1.000
_cell.length_c   1.000
_cell.angle_alpha   90.00
_cell.angle_beta   90.00
_cell.angle_gamma   90.00
#
_symmetry.space_group_name_H-M   'P 1'
#
loop_
_entity.id
_entity.type
_entity.pdbx_description
1 polymer ?
#
loop_
_entity_poly.entity_id
_entity_poly.type
_entity_poly.pdbx_seq_one_letter_code
_entity_poly.pdbx_strand_id
1 'polypeptide(L)'
;MAHQACRLGGRLALDLGLLLEVAREELGEARLDPLLGRVELEHLRGHESLDEGPGDPLDLSERRPHAGALDRGGAFCKPSFDSLHPSRYLDARLNRPPIRKPPRIRSGDAVGVIAPSGAVDEDALGAGVKVLERWGLRVVLGNGVLERRAYLAGDDVVRRGDLERMIGSPELRAIFCARGGYGSQRLLPELDLTPLTSRPKAIIGYSDATALINAAVASGVVAIHGPMVADDLARGLPLRSEEHLRRVLMDPDFLWEVEVPETVRRGRATGRLLGGCLSVLAAMLGTPYAPETDGAVLFLEDVHERPYRLDRLLTQLIQSGRLHRVAGLVFGTMATCPCIDGVGPLEVVRACCAELPCPIGFGLPAGHAPPDDGCENLALPLGVEVALDTERGRLTALEPAVA
;
A
#
# COMPACT_ATOMS: atom_id res chain seq x y z
N MET A 1 58.35 1.89 -10.60
CA MET A 1 57.46 0.74 -10.30
C MET A 1 56.04 1.29 -10.11
N ALA A 2 55.34 1.82 -11.11
CA ALA A 2 54.85 1.23 -12.35
C ALA A 2 53.92 0.02 -12.13
N HIS A 3 52.61 0.30 -12.24
CA HIS A 3 51.51 -0.56 -12.70
C HIS A 3 51.34 -1.99 -12.13
N GLN A 4 50.22 -2.18 -11.41
CA GLN A 4 49.29 -3.33 -11.41
C GLN A 4 48.93 -3.83 -10.01
N ALA A 5 47.82 -3.31 -9.48
CA ALA A 5 46.88 -4.08 -8.65
C ALA A 5 45.49 -3.43 -8.70
N CYS A 6 45.03 -3.06 -9.90
CA CYS A 6 43.61 -3.00 -10.20
C CYS A 6 43.20 -4.42 -10.62
N ARG A 7 42.04 -4.87 -10.12
CA ARG A 7 41.35 -6.15 -10.37
C ARG A 7 41.71 -7.26 -9.36
N LEU A 8 41.03 -7.27 -8.23
CA LEU A 8 40.17 -8.38 -7.78
C LEU A 8 39.61 -8.00 -6.40
N GLY A 9 38.41 -7.44 -6.40
CA GLY A 9 37.67 -7.04 -5.19
C GLY A 9 36.31 -6.39 -5.51
N GLY A 10 35.85 -6.49 -6.75
CA GLY A 10 34.54 -6.03 -7.19
C GLY A 10 33.84 -7.17 -7.90
N ARG A 11 33.17 -8.02 -7.12
CA ARG A 11 32.07 -8.93 -7.50
C ARG A 11 31.71 -9.82 -6.31
N LEU A 12 31.03 -9.24 -5.32
CA LEU A 12 30.10 -9.90 -4.38
C LEU A 12 29.60 -8.85 -3.37
N ALA A 13 29.03 -7.76 -3.87
CA ALA A 13 28.35 -6.74 -3.07
C ALA A 13 27.16 -6.14 -3.86
N LEU A 14 26.48 -6.99 -4.62
CA LEU A 14 25.21 -6.72 -5.29
C LEU A 14 24.35 -7.97 -5.12
N ASP A 15 23.75 -8.09 -3.93
CA ASP A 15 22.42 -8.72 -3.75
C ASP A 15 21.91 -8.71 -2.29
N LEU A 16 22.60 -8.08 -1.33
CA LEU A 16 22.03 -7.79 -0.01
C LEU A 16 22.37 -6.35 0.39
N GLY A 17 21.34 -5.49 0.36
CA GLY A 17 21.43 -4.09 0.75
C GLY A 17 21.60 -3.92 2.25
N LEU A 18 22.84 -3.99 2.72
CA LEU A 18 23.25 -3.57 4.06
C LEU A 18 24.32 -2.48 3.93
N LEU A 19 23.92 -1.23 4.16
CA LEU A 19 24.81 -0.11 4.41
C LEU A 19 25.43 -0.30 5.80
N LEU A 20 26.73 -0.66 5.85
CA LEU A 20 27.56 -0.51 7.04
C LEU A 20 28.17 0.89 7.03
N GLU A 21 27.73 1.75 7.95
CA GLU A 21 28.44 2.99 8.29
C GLU A 21 29.73 2.62 9.04
N VAL A 22 30.88 2.92 8.44
CA VAL A 22 32.16 2.97 9.16
C VAL A 22 32.34 4.40 9.66
N ALA A 23 32.02 4.62 10.93
CA ALA A 23 32.43 5.82 11.64
C ALA A 23 33.95 5.79 11.87
N ARG A 24 34.65 6.80 11.35
CA ARG A 24 36.02 7.15 11.75
C ARG A 24 35.91 8.10 12.94
N GLU A 25 36.44 7.70 14.10
CA GLU A 25 37.03 8.65 15.05
C GLU A 25 37.99 7.94 16.02
N GLU A 26 39.02 8.66 16.42
CA GLU A 26 40.26 8.20 17.02
C GLU A 26 40.16 8.01 18.55
N LEU A 27 40.82 6.93 19.02
CA LEU A 27 41.51 6.75 20.31
C LEU A 27 40.79 7.08 21.64
N GLY A 28 40.54 6.02 22.42
CA GLY A 28 40.36 6.09 23.87
C GLY A 28 40.08 4.71 24.47
N GLU A 29 41.11 4.06 25.00
CA GLU A 29 41.02 2.75 25.68
C GLU A 29 40.02 2.75 26.84
N ALA A 30 39.08 1.80 26.88
CA ALA A 30 38.71 1.05 28.11
C ALA A 30 37.61 -0.01 27.88
N ARG A 31 37.99 -1.28 28.12
CA ARG A 31 37.22 -2.40 28.70
C ARG A 31 35.90 -2.84 28.03
N LEU A 32 36.00 -3.96 27.30
CA LEU A 32 34.88 -4.85 26.95
C LEU A 32 34.54 -5.77 28.13
N ASP A 33 33.27 -5.81 28.52
CA ASP A 33 32.65 -6.79 29.44
C ASP A 33 31.69 -7.68 28.62
N PRO A 34 31.62 -9.02 28.79
CA PRO A 34 30.96 -9.91 27.84
C PRO A 34 29.58 -10.34 28.33
N LEU A 35 28.51 -9.65 27.92
CA LEU A 35 27.13 -10.11 28.08
C LEU A 35 26.23 -9.61 26.93
N LEU A 36 26.44 -10.17 25.73
CA LEU A 36 25.45 -10.12 24.65
C LEU A 36 25.13 -11.55 24.22
N GLY A 37 24.10 -12.10 24.87
CA GLY A 37 23.49 -13.38 24.52
C GLY A 37 22.59 -13.24 23.28
N ARG A 38 22.93 -14.05 22.28
CA ARG A 38 22.05 -14.82 21.38
C ARG A 38 20.87 -14.10 20.70
N VAL A 39 21.02 -13.85 19.41
CA VAL A 39 19.90 -13.89 18.44
C VAL A 39 19.86 -15.31 17.87
N GLU A 40 18.77 -16.04 18.13
CA GLU A 40 18.50 -17.35 17.51
C GLU A 40 18.02 -17.16 16.07
N LEU A 41 18.76 -17.72 15.12
CA LEU A 41 18.33 -17.95 13.74
C LEU A 41 17.93 -19.41 13.62
N GLU A 42 16.67 -19.73 13.94
CA GLU A 42 16.07 -21.02 13.60
C GLU A 42 15.08 -20.84 12.44
N HIS A 43 15.50 -21.23 11.24
CA HIS A 43 14.75 -22.05 10.27
C HIS A 43 15.44 -21.96 8.92
N LEU A 44 16.26 -22.96 8.60
CA LEU A 44 16.60 -23.43 7.26
C LEU A 44 17.50 -24.67 7.43
N ARG A 45 16.90 -25.79 7.86
CA ARG A 45 17.54 -27.11 7.76
C ARG A 45 17.00 -27.80 6.51
N GLY A 46 17.72 -27.64 5.40
CA GLY A 46 17.68 -28.53 4.25
C GLY A 46 19.02 -29.25 4.17
N HIS A 47 18.98 -30.58 4.24
CA HIS A 47 20.12 -31.48 4.15
C HIS A 47 20.97 -31.26 2.89
N GLU A 48 22.27 -31.01 3.04
CA GLU A 48 23.31 -31.58 2.16
C GLU A 48 24.58 -31.85 2.99
N SER A 49 24.92 -33.12 3.10
CA SER A 49 26.18 -33.63 3.62
C SER A 49 27.28 -33.46 2.58
N LEU A 50 28.35 -32.74 2.90
CA LEU A 50 29.58 -32.76 2.10
C LEU A 50 30.69 -33.38 2.95
N ASP A 51 31.19 -34.48 2.40
CA ASP A 51 32.22 -35.39 2.88
C ASP A 51 33.59 -34.68 2.84
N GLU A 52 34.32 -34.70 3.95
CA GLU A 52 35.67 -34.12 4.07
C GLU A 52 36.72 -35.10 3.51
N GLY A 53 37.32 -34.76 2.38
CA GLY A 53 38.52 -35.42 1.85
C GLY A 53 39.75 -34.51 1.95
N PRO A 54 40.95 -35.04 2.27
CA PRO A 54 42.12 -34.22 2.58
C PRO A 54 42.80 -33.73 1.29
N GLY A 55 42.89 -32.41 1.11
CA GLY A 55 43.60 -31.79 -0.01
C GLY A 55 44.30 -30.50 0.43
N ASP A 56 45.61 -30.44 0.19
CA ASP A 56 46.53 -29.36 0.53
C ASP A 56 46.12 -28.03 -0.18
N PRO A 57 46.05 -26.85 0.50
CA PRO A 57 45.41 -25.65 -0.06
C PRO A 57 46.22 -24.85 -1.09
N LEU A 58 47.36 -25.32 -1.60
CA LEU A 58 48.25 -24.50 -2.45
C LEU A 58 48.92 -25.28 -3.60
N ASP A 59 48.14 -25.72 -4.58
CA ASP A 59 48.67 -25.99 -5.94
C ASP A 59 47.62 -25.66 -7.00
N LEU A 60 47.85 -24.57 -7.75
CA LEU A 60 46.97 -24.06 -8.81
C LEU A 60 47.60 -24.18 -10.21
N SER A 61 48.56 -25.09 -10.41
CA SER A 61 49.36 -25.08 -11.64
C SER A 61 48.95 -26.04 -12.76
N GLU A 62 48.01 -26.98 -12.56
CA GLU A 62 47.67 -27.97 -13.62
C GLU A 62 46.17 -28.18 -13.91
N ARG A 63 45.38 -27.11 -14.07
CA ARG A 63 44.05 -27.22 -14.71
C ARG A 63 43.91 -26.29 -15.91
N ARG A 64 44.47 -26.72 -17.04
CA ARG A 64 44.04 -26.20 -18.36
C ARG A 64 42.61 -26.68 -18.62
N PRO A 65 41.65 -25.82 -18.98
CA PRO A 65 40.33 -26.29 -19.35
C PRO A 65 40.41 -26.96 -20.73
N HIS A 66 40.08 -28.26 -20.76
CA HIS A 66 39.74 -28.94 -22.00
C HIS A 66 38.55 -28.22 -22.64
N ALA A 67 38.76 -27.68 -23.84
CA ALA A 67 37.70 -27.30 -24.74
C ALA A 67 36.99 -28.59 -25.21
N GLY A 68 35.93 -28.97 -24.49
CA GLY A 68 35.10 -30.12 -24.79
C GLY A 68 33.65 -29.77 -24.51
N ALA A 69 32.85 -29.74 -25.58
CA ALA A 69 31.39 -29.70 -25.67
C ALA A 69 30.62 -29.53 -24.33
N LEU A 70 30.11 -28.31 -24.07
CA LEU A 70 28.98 -28.13 -23.18
C LEU A 70 27.71 -28.09 -24.03
N ASP A 71 26.94 -29.16 -23.86
CA ASP A 71 25.63 -29.41 -24.39
C ASP A 71 24.64 -28.31 -23.98
N ARG A 72 23.76 -27.97 -24.91
CA ARG A 72 22.72 -26.95 -24.79
C ARG A 72 21.53 -27.58 -24.08
N GLY A 73 21.31 -27.26 -22.80
CA GLY A 73 20.15 -27.83 -22.11
C GLY A 73 19.89 -27.38 -20.69
N GLY A 74 20.29 -26.17 -20.30
CA GLY A 74 19.94 -25.60 -19.00
C GLY A 74 19.23 -24.27 -19.20
N ALA A 75 17.90 -24.29 -19.30
CA ALA A 75 17.11 -23.07 -19.23
C ALA A 75 17.24 -22.48 -17.82
N PHE A 76 18.27 -21.66 -17.60
CA PHE A 76 18.22 -20.67 -16.54
C PHE A 76 17.02 -19.78 -16.85
N CYS A 77 15.90 -20.07 -16.20
CA CYS A 77 14.74 -19.20 -16.17
C CYS A 77 15.22 -17.90 -15.51
N LYS A 78 15.73 -16.97 -16.31
CA LYS A 78 15.96 -15.61 -15.84
C LYS A 78 14.60 -15.14 -15.35
N PRO A 79 14.45 -14.71 -14.09
CA PRO A 79 13.24 -14.03 -13.70
C PRO A 79 13.21 -12.73 -14.51
N SER A 80 12.56 -12.75 -15.67
CA SER A 80 12.25 -11.51 -16.37
C SER A 80 11.20 -10.84 -15.50
N PHE A 81 11.63 -9.88 -14.70
CA PHE A 81 10.73 -8.83 -14.28
C PHE A 81 10.21 -8.23 -15.58
N ASP A 82 8.89 -8.26 -15.81
CA ASP A 82 8.31 -7.73 -17.05
C ASP A 82 8.94 -6.36 -17.32
N SER A 83 9.42 -6.16 -18.54
CA SER A 83 10.06 -4.91 -18.92
C SER A 83 9.01 -3.80 -18.74
N LEU A 84 9.19 -2.99 -17.71
CA LEU A 84 8.48 -1.73 -17.49
C LEU A 84 8.75 -0.86 -18.72
N HIS A 85 7.93 -1.02 -19.77
CA HIS A 85 8.20 -0.38 -21.05
C HIS A 85 7.81 1.09 -20.93
N PRO A 86 8.74 2.06 -21.07
CA PRO A 86 8.48 3.46 -20.79
C PRO A 86 7.33 4.06 -21.60
N SER A 87 7.07 3.53 -22.81
CA SER A 87 5.97 3.96 -23.68
C SER A 87 4.59 3.83 -23.04
N ARG A 88 4.42 2.94 -22.05
CA ARG A 88 3.16 2.78 -21.30
C ARG A 88 2.79 4.06 -20.54
N TYR A 89 3.77 4.88 -20.16
CA TYR A 89 3.56 6.04 -19.30
C TYR A 89 3.48 7.37 -20.05
N LEU A 90 3.86 7.42 -21.33
CA LEU A 90 4.15 8.68 -22.03
C LEU A 90 2.93 9.46 -22.53
N ASP A 91 1.72 8.86 -22.54
CA ASP A 91 0.50 9.50 -23.06
C ASP A 91 -0.73 9.36 -22.16
N ALA A 92 -0.55 8.86 -20.93
CA ALA A 92 -1.67 8.63 -20.02
C ALA A 92 -2.38 9.96 -19.69
N ARG A 93 -3.72 9.98 -19.83
CA ARG A 93 -4.58 11.09 -19.40
C ARG A 93 -5.83 10.52 -18.75
N LEU A 94 -6.22 11.10 -17.62
CA LEU A 94 -7.52 10.85 -17.03
C LEU A 94 -8.46 12.01 -17.34
N ASN A 95 -9.63 11.69 -17.86
CA ASN A 95 -10.76 12.61 -17.80
C ASN A 95 -11.31 12.60 -16.37
N ARG A 96 -11.66 13.77 -15.83
CA ARG A 96 -12.20 13.94 -14.48
C ARG A 96 -13.67 14.37 -14.51
N PRO A 97 -14.61 13.45 -14.81
CA PRO A 97 -16.03 13.78 -14.83
C PRO A 97 -16.58 14.01 -13.41
N PRO A 98 -17.80 14.58 -13.27
CA PRO A 98 -18.48 14.68 -11.98
C PRO A 98 -18.59 13.31 -11.31
N ILE A 99 -18.38 13.29 -9.99
CA ILE A 99 -18.40 12.05 -9.22
C ILE A 99 -19.81 11.48 -9.11
N ARG A 100 -19.89 10.17 -9.32
CA ARG A 100 -21.09 9.35 -9.23
C ARG A 100 -20.97 8.38 -8.07
N LYS A 101 -22.06 8.21 -7.34
CA LYS A 101 -22.16 7.22 -6.28
C LYS A 101 -22.47 5.84 -6.91
N PRO A 102 -21.77 4.78 -6.51
CA PRO A 102 -22.18 3.42 -6.87
C PRO A 102 -23.55 3.10 -6.24
N PRO A 103 -24.32 2.18 -6.82
CA PRO A 103 -25.55 1.70 -6.18
C PRO A 103 -25.21 0.96 -4.89
N ARG A 104 -26.08 1.07 -3.88
CA ARG A 104 -25.92 0.29 -2.64
C ARG A 104 -25.89 -1.21 -2.91
N ILE A 105 -25.15 -1.94 -2.08
CA ILE A 105 -25.13 -3.41 -2.06
C ILE A 105 -26.36 -3.92 -1.28
N ARG A 106 -26.96 -5.01 -1.74
CA ARG A 106 -28.04 -5.73 -1.07
C ARG A 106 -27.66 -7.20 -0.87
N SER A 107 -28.32 -7.86 0.09
CA SER A 107 -28.26 -9.32 0.19
C SER A 107 -28.69 -9.96 -1.15
N GLY A 108 -27.92 -10.95 -1.61
CA GLY A 108 -28.07 -11.62 -2.90
C GLY A 108 -27.27 -11.02 -4.06
N ASP A 109 -26.78 -9.78 -3.92
CA ASP A 109 -25.89 -9.17 -4.91
C ASP A 109 -24.56 -9.91 -5.01
N ALA A 110 -23.93 -9.83 -6.20
CA ALA A 110 -22.58 -10.34 -6.40
C ALA A 110 -21.53 -9.25 -6.19
N VAL A 111 -20.41 -9.62 -5.58
CA VAL A 111 -19.23 -8.77 -5.40
C VAL A 111 -17.99 -9.50 -5.89
N GLY A 112 -17.07 -8.74 -6.47
CA GLY A 112 -15.80 -9.24 -6.97
C GLY A 112 -14.71 -9.17 -5.90
N VAL A 113 -13.77 -10.11 -5.91
CA VAL A 113 -12.54 -10.05 -5.08
C VAL A 113 -11.31 -10.24 -5.95
N ILE A 114 -10.42 -9.25 -5.96
CA ILE A 114 -9.19 -9.22 -6.78
C ILE A 114 -7.93 -9.08 -5.93
N ALA A 115 -6.77 -9.44 -6.50
CA ALA A 115 -5.47 -9.21 -5.88
C ALA A 115 -4.60 -8.31 -6.77
N PRO A 116 -4.77 -6.97 -6.74
CA PRO A 116 -4.06 -6.09 -7.67
C PRO A 116 -2.58 -5.87 -7.30
N SER A 117 -2.17 -6.35 -6.13
CA SER A 117 -0.89 -6.03 -5.49
C SER A 117 -0.13 -7.31 -5.09
N GLY A 118 0.02 -7.55 -3.79
CA GLY A 118 0.84 -8.64 -3.28
C GLY A 118 0.12 -9.99 -3.25
N ALA A 119 0.90 -11.07 -3.26
CA ALA A 119 0.42 -12.45 -3.22
C ALA A 119 -0.50 -12.73 -2.01
N VAL A 120 -1.61 -13.43 -2.25
CA VAL A 120 -2.68 -13.69 -1.27
C VAL A 120 -2.47 -15.05 -0.60
N ASP A 121 -2.68 -15.11 0.71
CA ASP A 121 -2.79 -16.37 1.45
C ASP A 121 -4.19 -16.99 1.23
N GLU A 122 -4.24 -18.27 0.84
CA GLU A 122 -5.49 -18.92 0.43
C GLU A 122 -6.45 -19.14 1.61
N ASP A 123 -5.92 -19.50 2.78
CA ASP A 123 -6.72 -19.71 3.99
C ASP A 123 -7.31 -18.38 4.48
N ALA A 124 -6.51 -17.32 4.48
CA ALA A 124 -6.98 -15.98 4.81
C ALA A 124 -8.05 -15.49 3.81
N LEU A 125 -7.86 -15.71 2.51
CA LEU A 125 -8.87 -15.39 1.51
C LEU A 125 -10.17 -16.14 1.78
N GLY A 126 -10.10 -17.45 2.05
CA GLY A 126 -11.26 -18.27 2.38
C GLY A 126 -12.00 -17.78 3.64
N ALA A 127 -11.26 -17.37 4.68
CA ALA A 127 -11.84 -16.81 5.90
C ALA A 127 -12.57 -15.48 5.64
N GLY A 128 -11.96 -14.58 4.87
CA GLY A 128 -12.56 -13.30 4.46
C GLY A 128 -13.79 -13.46 3.57
N VAL A 129 -13.75 -14.38 2.61
CA VAL A 129 -14.89 -14.71 1.73
C VAL A 129 -16.10 -15.13 2.55
N LYS A 130 -15.91 -15.98 3.58
CA LYS A 130 -16.98 -16.39 4.48
C LYS A 130 -17.62 -15.20 5.20
N VAL A 131 -16.90 -14.10 5.44
CA VAL A 131 -17.47 -12.89 6.05
C VAL A 131 -18.44 -12.22 5.08
N LEU A 132 -18.03 -12.04 3.82
CA LEU A 132 -18.90 -11.47 2.78
C LEU A 132 -20.13 -12.36 2.52
N GLU A 133 -19.97 -13.68 2.54
CA GLU A 133 -21.08 -14.63 2.43
C GLU A 133 -22.05 -14.53 3.62
N ARG A 134 -21.55 -14.33 4.85
CA ARG A 134 -22.40 -14.07 6.04
C ARG A 134 -23.17 -12.75 5.93
N TRP A 135 -22.68 -11.79 5.17
CA TRP A 135 -23.44 -10.59 4.82
C TRP A 135 -24.51 -10.85 3.75
N GLY A 136 -24.60 -12.08 3.24
CA GLY A 136 -25.54 -12.52 2.24
C GLY A 136 -25.09 -12.21 0.81
N LEU A 137 -23.80 -11.99 0.57
CA LEU A 137 -23.26 -11.66 -0.75
C LEU A 137 -22.78 -12.90 -1.49
N ARG A 138 -22.90 -12.89 -2.81
CA ARG A 138 -22.27 -13.89 -3.68
C ARG A 138 -20.88 -13.39 -4.07
N VAL A 139 -19.84 -14.17 -3.80
CA VAL A 139 -18.46 -13.77 -4.10
C VAL A 139 -17.98 -14.35 -5.43
N VAL A 140 -17.42 -13.50 -6.29
CA VAL A 140 -16.76 -13.88 -7.54
C VAL A 140 -15.27 -13.56 -7.41
N LEU A 141 -14.43 -14.58 -7.48
CA LEU A 141 -12.98 -14.42 -7.37
C LEU A 141 -12.32 -14.01 -8.69
N GLY A 142 -11.20 -13.30 -8.58
CA GLY A 142 -10.23 -13.11 -9.65
C GLY A 142 -9.73 -14.46 -10.15
N ASN A 143 -9.46 -14.58 -11.45
CA ASN A 143 -8.94 -15.81 -12.03
C ASN A 143 -7.52 -16.06 -11.51
N GLY A 144 -6.74 -14.99 -11.32
CA GLY A 144 -5.38 -15.04 -10.81
C GLY A 144 -5.25 -14.64 -9.35
N VAL A 145 -6.34 -14.62 -8.57
CA VAL A 145 -6.33 -14.07 -7.20
C VAL A 145 -5.34 -14.81 -6.27
N LEU A 146 -5.03 -16.08 -6.55
CA LEU A 146 -4.07 -16.90 -5.82
C LEU A 146 -2.72 -17.07 -6.56
N GLU A 147 -2.54 -16.47 -7.73
CA GLU A 147 -1.26 -16.56 -8.44
C GLU A 147 -0.14 -15.91 -7.64
N ARG A 148 1.09 -16.39 -7.86
CA ARG A 148 2.28 -15.89 -7.16
C ARG A 148 3.41 -15.69 -8.15
N ARG A 149 3.93 -14.47 -8.20
CA ARG A 149 5.15 -14.12 -8.95
C ARG A 149 6.00 -13.20 -8.10
N ALA A 150 7.02 -13.77 -7.44
CA ALA A 150 7.79 -13.12 -6.39
C ALA A 150 6.85 -12.52 -5.31
N TYR A 151 6.88 -11.22 -5.09
CA TYR A 151 6.03 -10.53 -4.12
C TYR A 151 4.64 -10.12 -4.68
N LEU A 152 4.34 -10.41 -5.94
CA LEU A 152 3.09 -10.02 -6.63
C LEU A 152 2.09 -11.18 -6.72
N ALA A 153 0.80 -10.85 -6.73
CA ALA A 153 -0.29 -11.80 -6.99
C ALA A 153 -0.44 -12.12 -8.49
N GLY A 154 0.62 -12.67 -9.09
CA GLY A 154 0.70 -12.88 -10.54
C GLY A 154 1.28 -11.68 -11.30
N ASP A 155 1.36 -11.81 -12.62
CA ASP A 155 1.93 -10.76 -13.47
C ASP A 155 0.97 -9.58 -13.70
N ASP A 156 1.46 -8.51 -14.34
CA ASP A 156 0.64 -7.31 -14.58
C ASP A 156 -0.57 -7.61 -15.48
N VAL A 157 -0.46 -8.55 -16.42
CA VAL A 157 -1.52 -8.88 -17.38
C VAL A 157 -2.66 -9.61 -16.67
N VAL A 158 -2.34 -10.58 -15.82
CA VAL A 158 -3.31 -11.33 -15.02
C VAL A 158 -4.04 -10.40 -14.06
N ARG A 159 -3.30 -9.61 -13.27
CA ARG A 159 -3.88 -8.70 -12.28
C ARG A 159 -4.75 -7.61 -12.93
N ARG A 160 -4.31 -7.05 -14.06
CA ARG A 160 -5.11 -6.09 -14.85
C ARG A 160 -6.35 -6.77 -15.43
N GLY A 161 -6.21 -7.97 -16.02
CA GLY A 161 -7.33 -8.69 -16.63
C GLY A 161 -8.43 -9.06 -15.64
N ASP A 162 -8.07 -9.41 -14.40
CA ASP A 162 -9.05 -9.60 -13.33
C ASP A 162 -9.80 -8.32 -12.98
N LEU A 163 -9.08 -7.21 -12.84
CA LEU A 163 -9.67 -5.91 -12.54
C LEU A 163 -10.59 -5.43 -13.67
N GLU A 164 -10.17 -5.51 -14.93
CA GLU A 164 -10.97 -5.13 -16.11
C GLU A 164 -12.24 -5.98 -16.23
N ARG A 165 -12.13 -7.30 -16.03
CA ARG A 165 -13.29 -8.21 -16.04
C ARG A 165 -14.31 -7.80 -14.99
N MET A 166 -13.86 -7.48 -13.78
CA MET A 166 -14.76 -7.13 -12.68
C MET A 166 -15.38 -5.74 -12.84
N ILE A 167 -14.60 -4.77 -13.32
CA ILE A 167 -15.08 -3.42 -13.66
C ILE A 167 -16.18 -3.50 -14.75
N GLY A 168 -15.92 -4.29 -15.79
CA GLY A 168 -16.82 -4.47 -16.93
C GLY A 168 -18.07 -5.31 -16.66
N SER A 169 -18.07 -6.13 -15.60
CA SER A 169 -19.19 -7.03 -15.30
C SER A 169 -20.45 -6.27 -14.90
N PRO A 170 -21.60 -6.49 -15.57
CA PRO A 170 -22.88 -5.89 -15.16
C PRO A 170 -23.48 -6.57 -13.92
N GLU A 171 -22.99 -7.75 -13.54
CA GLU A 171 -23.53 -8.53 -12.43
C GLU A 171 -22.95 -8.12 -11.07
N LEU A 172 -21.75 -7.55 -11.07
CA LEU A 172 -21.05 -7.16 -9.84
C LEU A 172 -21.50 -5.78 -9.36
N ARG A 173 -21.68 -5.62 -8.05
CA ARG A 173 -22.00 -4.34 -7.41
C ARG A 173 -20.79 -3.60 -6.87
N ALA A 174 -19.78 -4.34 -6.46
CA ALA A 174 -18.57 -3.79 -5.85
C ALA A 174 -17.39 -4.73 -6.10
N ILE A 175 -16.19 -4.19 -5.94
CA ILE A 175 -14.92 -4.90 -6.13
C ILE A 175 -14.08 -4.69 -4.87
N PHE A 176 -13.77 -5.77 -4.16
CA PHE A 176 -12.90 -5.74 -2.99
C PHE A 176 -11.49 -6.15 -3.37
N CYS A 177 -10.50 -5.45 -2.82
CA CYS A 177 -9.12 -5.90 -2.83
C CYS A 177 -8.96 -7.00 -1.77
N ALA A 178 -8.29 -8.08 -2.15
CA ALA A 178 -7.98 -9.19 -1.26
C ALA A 178 -6.95 -8.77 -0.21
N ARG A 179 -5.91 -8.03 -0.62
CA ARG A 179 -4.89 -7.45 0.27
C ARG A 179 -4.14 -6.31 -0.42
N GLY A 180 -3.34 -5.59 0.36
CA GLY A 180 -2.37 -4.59 -0.11
C GLY A 180 -1.07 -5.23 -0.60
N GLY A 181 0.06 -4.56 -0.38
CA GLY A 181 1.39 -5.01 -0.81
C GLY A 181 2.03 -4.00 -1.73
N TYR A 182 2.39 -4.43 -2.94
CA TYR A 182 2.93 -3.54 -3.97
C TYR A 182 2.44 -4.01 -5.34
N GLY A 183 2.20 -3.08 -6.25
CA GLY A 183 2.00 -3.38 -7.68
C GLY A 183 0.74 -2.79 -8.30
N SER A 184 -0.18 -2.22 -7.52
CA SER A 184 -1.41 -1.60 -8.04
C SER A 184 -1.11 -0.44 -9.00
N GLN A 185 -0.11 0.40 -8.68
CA GLN A 185 0.30 1.52 -9.55
C GLN A 185 0.76 1.08 -10.95
N ARG A 186 1.31 -0.14 -11.08
CA ARG A 186 1.80 -0.66 -12.37
C ARG A 186 0.66 -0.92 -13.35
N LEU A 187 -0.56 -1.12 -12.85
CA LEU A 187 -1.72 -1.46 -13.66
C LEU A 187 -2.35 -0.23 -14.30
N LEU A 188 -2.27 0.93 -13.63
CA LEU A 188 -2.99 2.15 -14.00
C LEU A 188 -2.78 2.65 -15.45
N PRO A 189 -1.55 2.61 -16.03
CA PRO A 189 -1.31 3.07 -17.40
C PRO A 189 -2.11 2.34 -18.48
N GLU A 190 -2.41 1.06 -18.27
CA GLU A 190 -3.11 0.22 -19.25
C GLU A 190 -4.55 -0.11 -18.83
N LEU A 191 -4.95 0.28 -17.62
CA LEU A 191 -6.25 -0.07 -17.06
C LEU A 191 -7.37 0.81 -17.65
N ASP A 192 -8.37 0.17 -18.28
CA ASP A 192 -9.57 0.86 -18.72
C ASP A 192 -10.57 1.07 -17.58
N LEU A 193 -10.62 2.31 -17.06
CA LEU A 193 -11.58 2.74 -16.05
C LEU A 193 -12.88 3.31 -16.65
N THR A 194 -12.97 3.44 -17.98
CA THR A 194 -14.16 4.00 -18.66
C THR A 194 -15.46 3.34 -18.25
N PRO A 195 -15.55 2.00 -18.04
CA PRO A 195 -16.81 1.37 -17.65
C PRO A 195 -17.36 1.90 -16.31
N LEU A 196 -16.51 2.35 -15.38
CA LEU A 196 -16.95 2.92 -14.11
C LEU A 196 -17.79 4.19 -14.31
N THR A 197 -17.51 4.98 -15.33
CA THR A 197 -18.28 6.22 -15.62
C THR A 197 -19.74 5.94 -15.96
N SER A 198 -19.98 4.82 -16.67
CA SER A 198 -21.31 4.41 -17.13
C SER A 198 -22.05 3.53 -16.11
N ARG A 199 -21.30 2.75 -15.33
CA ARG A 199 -21.82 1.78 -14.36
C ARG A 199 -20.95 1.83 -13.09
N PRO A 200 -21.15 2.85 -12.24
CA PRO A 200 -20.32 3.06 -11.07
C PRO A 200 -20.38 1.84 -10.15
N LYS A 201 -19.20 1.42 -9.67
CA LYS A 201 -19.01 0.36 -8.67
C LYS A 201 -17.93 0.84 -7.71
N ALA A 202 -18.13 0.59 -6.42
CA ALA A 202 -17.11 0.86 -5.43
C ALA A 202 -15.93 -0.10 -5.63
N ILE A 203 -14.71 0.44 -5.60
CA ILE A 203 -13.48 -0.33 -5.34
C ILE A 203 -13.16 -0.12 -3.85
N ILE A 204 -12.96 -1.22 -3.12
CA ILE A 204 -12.70 -1.22 -1.68
C ILE A 204 -11.30 -1.76 -1.40
N GLY A 205 -10.51 -1.04 -0.60
CA GLY A 205 -9.21 -1.50 -0.10
C GLY A 205 -8.46 -0.37 0.61
N TYR A 206 -7.22 -0.60 1.02
CA TYR A 206 -6.33 0.46 1.54
C TYR A 206 -4.87 0.11 1.22
N SER A 207 -3.90 0.84 1.79
CA SER A 207 -2.47 0.61 1.53
C SER A 207 -2.15 0.85 0.03
N ASP A 208 -1.46 -0.07 -0.64
CA ASP A 208 -1.16 0.02 -2.09
C ASP A 208 -2.40 0.19 -2.99
N ALA A 209 -3.59 -0.28 -2.54
CA ALA A 209 -4.84 -0.06 -3.25
C ALA A 209 -5.23 1.44 -3.35
N THR A 210 -4.61 2.32 -2.55
CA THR A 210 -4.72 3.79 -2.65
C THR A 210 -4.54 4.27 -4.09
N ALA A 211 -3.66 3.63 -4.87
CA ALA A 211 -3.47 3.94 -6.28
C ALA A 211 -4.74 3.74 -7.12
N LEU A 212 -5.42 2.60 -6.93
CA LEU A 212 -6.67 2.28 -7.64
C LEU A 212 -7.83 3.13 -7.14
N ILE A 213 -7.92 3.35 -5.84
CA ILE A 213 -8.96 4.17 -5.21
C ILE A 213 -8.93 5.58 -5.78
N ASN A 214 -7.75 6.23 -5.79
CA ASN A 214 -7.62 7.59 -6.32
C ASN A 214 -7.84 7.64 -7.84
N ALA A 215 -7.44 6.61 -8.59
CA ALA A 215 -7.73 6.52 -10.02
C ALA A 215 -9.24 6.36 -10.32
N ALA A 216 -9.96 5.59 -9.50
CA ALA A 216 -11.41 5.44 -9.60
C ALA A 216 -12.14 6.76 -9.27
N VAL A 217 -11.73 7.45 -8.20
CA VAL A 217 -12.27 8.78 -7.85
C VAL A 217 -11.97 9.80 -8.93
N ALA A 218 -10.75 9.81 -9.47
CA ALA A 218 -10.39 10.66 -10.60
C ALA A 218 -11.22 10.33 -11.86
N SER A 219 -11.65 9.09 -12.04
CA SER A 219 -12.57 8.67 -13.11
C SER A 219 -14.04 8.99 -12.81
N GLY A 220 -14.34 9.67 -11.69
CA GLY A 220 -15.66 10.16 -11.34
C GLY A 220 -16.55 9.13 -10.64
N VAL A 221 -15.98 8.22 -9.85
CA VAL A 221 -16.75 7.27 -9.04
C VAL A 221 -16.25 7.24 -7.60
N VAL A 222 -17.17 7.24 -6.63
CA VAL A 222 -16.82 7.05 -5.21
C VAL A 222 -16.14 5.69 -5.02
N ALA A 223 -15.00 5.69 -4.34
CA ALA A 223 -14.26 4.49 -3.95
C ALA A 223 -14.08 4.48 -2.43
N ILE A 224 -13.83 3.32 -1.84
CA ILE A 224 -13.80 3.18 -0.38
C ILE A 224 -12.37 2.84 0.05
N HIS A 225 -11.75 3.72 0.82
CA HIS A 225 -10.59 3.35 1.62
C HIS A 225 -11.10 2.53 2.82
N GLY A 226 -10.69 1.26 2.96
CA GLY A 226 -11.19 0.43 4.05
C GLY A 226 -10.81 -1.05 3.98
N PRO A 227 -11.32 -1.86 4.92
CA PRO A 227 -10.90 -3.24 5.17
C PRO A 227 -10.83 -4.17 3.94
N MET A 228 -9.81 -5.03 3.90
CA MET A 228 -9.55 -5.97 2.80
C MET A 228 -9.90 -7.42 3.16
N VAL A 229 -10.20 -8.23 2.14
CA VAL A 229 -10.83 -9.56 2.32
C VAL A 229 -9.91 -10.56 3.01
N ALA A 230 -8.70 -10.75 2.49
CA ALA A 230 -7.70 -11.69 3.00
C ALA A 230 -6.79 -11.06 4.06
N ASP A 231 -7.19 -9.93 4.64
CA ASP A 231 -6.49 -9.28 5.74
C ASP A 231 -7.48 -9.02 6.89
N ASP A 232 -8.08 -7.83 6.97
CA ASP A 232 -8.93 -7.45 8.09
C ASP A 232 -10.16 -8.36 8.25
N LEU A 233 -10.86 -8.69 7.16
CA LEU A 233 -12.05 -9.56 7.26
C LEU A 233 -11.67 -10.99 7.67
N ALA A 234 -10.50 -11.46 7.23
CA ALA A 234 -10.00 -12.78 7.57
C ALA A 234 -9.57 -12.88 9.04
N ARG A 235 -8.87 -11.85 9.54
CA ARG A 235 -8.44 -11.76 10.95
C ARG A 235 -9.59 -11.47 11.90
N GLY A 236 -10.64 -10.82 11.40
CA GLY A 236 -11.75 -10.32 12.18
C GLY A 236 -11.59 -8.82 12.47
N LEU A 237 -12.66 -8.07 12.27
CA LEU A 237 -12.75 -6.65 12.59
C LEU A 237 -13.42 -6.44 13.95
N PRO A 238 -13.09 -5.34 14.66
CA PRO A 238 -13.96 -4.83 15.70
C PRO A 238 -15.39 -4.62 15.16
N LEU A 239 -16.39 -4.90 15.98
CA LEU A 239 -17.82 -4.80 15.59
C LEU A 239 -18.17 -3.43 15.01
N ARG A 240 -17.57 -2.36 15.54
CA ARG A 240 -17.76 -1.00 15.04
C ARG A 240 -17.25 -0.85 13.60
N SER A 241 -16.04 -1.29 13.29
CA SER A 241 -15.49 -1.26 11.92
C SER A 241 -16.29 -2.11 10.95
N GLU A 242 -16.70 -3.32 11.35
CA GLU A 242 -17.50 -4.20 10.48
C GLU A 242 -18.87 -3.58 10.16
N GLU A 243 -19.59 -3.10 11.17
CA GLU A 243 -20.89 -2.45 11.01
C GLU A 243 -20.76 -1.16 10.20
N HIS A 244 -19.72 -0.36 10.45
CA HIS A 244 -19.47 0.86 9.70
C HIS A 244 -19.25 0.58 8.21
N LEU A 245 -18.40 -0.39 7.87
CA LEU A 245 -18.17 -0.80 6.48
C LEU A 245 -19.46 -1.29 5.82
N ARG A 246 -20.25 -2.13 6.52
CA ARG A 246 -21.55 -2.60 6.00
C ARG A 246 -22.49 -1.44 5.71
N ARG A 247 -22.64 -0.48 6.62
CA ARG A 247 -23.53 0.67 6.43
C ARG A 247 -23.05 1.58 5.31
N VAL A 248 -21.75 1.87 5.21
CA VAL A 248 -21.16 2.62 4.08
C VAL A 248 -21.53 2.00 2.73
N LEU A 249 -21.55 0.68 2.64
CA LEU A 249 -21.81 -0.03 1.38
C LEU A 249 -23.28 -0.33 1.09
N MET A 250 -24.11 -0.45 2.12
CA MET A 250 -25.48 -1.01 2.00
C MET A 250 -26.59 -0.01 2.34
N ASP A 251 -26.30 1.06 3.09
CA ASP A 251 -27.28 2.03 3.55
C ASP A 251 -27.14 3.34 2.74
N PRO A 252 -28.11 3.66 1.85
CA PRO A 252 -28.04 4.84 0.98
C PRO A 252 -28.28 6.15 1.74
N ASP A 253 -28.70 6.08 3.00
CA ASP A 253 -28.97 7.24 3.85
C ASP A 253 -27.94 7.37 4.98
N PHE A 254 -26.92 6.51 5.02
CA PHE A 254 -25.92 6.52 6.08
C PHE A 254 -24.99 7.73 5.98
N LEU A 255 -25.14 8.64 6.93
CA LEU A 255 -24.16 9.67 7.25
C LEU A 255 -23.41 9.27 8.51
N TRP A 256 -22.09 9.31 8.44
CA TRP A 256 -21.21 8.96 9.53
C TRP A 256 -20.54 10.19 10.14
N GLU A 257 -20.19 10.07 11.41
CA GLU A 257 -19.33 11.00 12.12
C GLU A 257 -18.28 10.19 12.88
N VAL A 258 -17.03 10.59 12.77
CA VAL A 258 -15.89 9.91 13.39
C VAL A 258 -15.09 10.92 14.21
N GLU A 259 -14.63 10.47 15.37
CA GLU A 259 -13.75 11.24 16.24
C GLU A 259 -12.34 11.36 15.66
N VAL A 260 -11.79 12.57 15.77
CA VAL A 260 -10.41 12.92 15.44
C VAL A 260 -9.76 13.42 16.73
N PRO A 261 -9.06 12.56 17.48
CA PRO A 261 -8.66 12.85 18.86
C PRO A 261 -7.67 14.02 19.00
N GLU A 262 -6.72 14.13 18.07
CA GLU A 262 -5.62 15.10 18.18
C GLU A 262 -5.82 16.29 17.26
N THR A 263 -5.62 17.49 17.81
CA THR A 263 -5.62 18.73 17.04
C THR A 263 -4.20 19.23 16.84
N VAL A 264 -3.76 19.25 15.59
CA VAL A 264 -2.48 19.86 15.19
C VAL A 264 -2.69 21.34 14.88
N ARG A 265 -3.76 21.68 14.15
CA ARG A 265 -4.12 23.07 13.82
C ARG A 265 -5.63 23.23 13.85
N ARG A 266 -6.11 24.20 14.64
CA ARG A 266 -7.54 24.47 14.81
C ARG A 266 -8.16 25.07 13.55
N GLY A 267 -9.45 24.81 13.38
CA GLY A 267 -10.29 25.38 12.33
C GLY A 267 -11.31 24.38 11.80
N ARG A 268 -12.05 24.85 10.80
CA ARG A 268 -13.13 24.12 10.14
C ARG A 268 -12.92 24.15 8.64
N ALA A 269 -13.19 23.03 8.00
CA ALA A 269 -13.10 22.90 6.56
C ALA A 269 -14.21 22.01 6.03
N THR A 270 -14.65 22.30 4.81
CA THR A 270 -15.52 21.43 4.04
C THR A 270 -14.87 21.22 2.69
N GLY A 271 -14.98 20.00 2.19
CA GLY A 271 -14.51 19.66 0.86
C GLY A 271 -14.63 18.18 0.62
N ARG A 272 -14.25 17.79 -0.60
CA ARG A 272 -14.25 16.40 -1.00
C ARG A 272 -13.18 15.62 -0.25
N LEU A 273 -13.55 14.48 0.31
CA LEU A 273 -12.61 13.57 0.94
C LEU A 273 -11.78 12.85 -0.12
N LEU A 274 -10.47 13.01 -0.08
CA LEU A 274 -9.50 12.33 -0.95
C LEU A 274 -8.37 11.78 -0.09
N GLY A 275 -7.49 10.95 -0.66
CA GLY A 275 -6.25 10.54 -0.01
C GLY A 275 -6.08 9.03 0.15
N GLY A 276 -5.58 8.58 1.31
CA GLY A 276 -5.21 7.19 1.59
C GLY A 276 -3.78 7.06 2.12
N CYS A 277 -3.07 6.03 1.66
CA CYS A 277 -1.71 5.75 2.11
C CYS A 277 -0.71 6.83 1.63
N LEU A 278 -0.03 7.49 2.57
CA LEU A 278 0.85 8.64 2.33
C LEU A 278 2.00 8.29 1.37
N SER A 279 2.72 7.19 1.62
CA SER A 279 3.80 6.69 0.78
C SER A 279 3.34 6.43 -0.67
N VAL A 280 2.15 5.86 -0.84
CA VAL A 280 1.56 5.59 -2.16
C VAL A 280 1.17 6.89 -2.86
N LEU A 281 0.54 7.84 -2.15
CA LEU A 281 0.18 9.15 -2.72
C LEU A 281 1.41 9.95 -3.16
N ALA A 282 2.46 9.96 -2.34
CA ALA A 282 3.73 10.60 -2.69
C ALA A 282 4.35 9.97 -3.96
N ALA A 283 4.28 8.64 -4.08
CA ALA A 283 4.75 7.92 -5.26
C ALA A 283 3.89 8.18 -6.52
N MET A 284 2.62 8.55 -6.37
CA MET A 284 1.74 8.91 -7.48
C MET A 284 2.00 10.33 -8.03
N LEU A 285 2.73 11.17 -7.32
CA LEU A 285 2.98 12.56 -7.74
C LEU A 285 3.58 12.64 -9.15
N GLY A 286 3.07 13.57 -9.96
CA GLY A 286 3.49 13.73 -11.35
C GLY A 286 2.83 12.76 -12.33
N THR A 287 1.98 11.84 -11.86
CA THR A 287 1.17 10.97 -12.72
C THR A 287 -0.23 11.54 -12.94
N PRO A 288 -0.93 11.17 -14.03
CA PRO A 288 -2.33 11.56 -14.28
C PRO A 288 -3.31 11.06 -13.22
N TYR A 289 -2.92 10.03 -12.47
CA TYR A 289 -3.74 9.33 -11.48
C TYR A 289 -3.70 9.98 -10.10
N ALA A 290 -2.76 10.90 -9.85
CA ALA A 290 -2.68 11.62 -8.59
C ALA A 290 -3.99 12.40 -8.32
N PRO A 291 -4.48 12.44 -7.07
CA PRO A 291 -5.65 13.24 -6.73
C PRO A 291 -5.39 14.75 -6.94
N GLU A 292 -6.40 15.48 -7.42
CA GLU A 292 -6.38 16.95 -7.33
C GLU A 292 -6.81 17.36 -5.92
N THR A 293 -5.86 17.90 -5.17
CA THR A 293 -6.01 18.17 -3.74
C THR A 293 -6.53 19.57 -3.42
N ASP A 294 -6.60 20.46 -4.41
CA ASP A 294 -7.15 21.81 -4.27
C ASP A 294 -8.60 21.77 -3.78
N GLY A 295 -8.85 22.39 -2.61
CA GLY A 295 -10.16 22.42 -1.96
C GLY A 295 -10.60 21.10 -1.30
N ALA A 296 -9.76 20.06 -1.33
CA ALA A 296 -10.10 18.77 -0.73
C ALA A 296 -9.85 18.74 0.79
N VAL A 297 -10.60 17.91 1.49
CA VAL A 297 -10.18 17.40 2.81
C VAL A 297 -9.36 16.15 2.55
N LEU A 298 -8.06 16.20 2.84
CA LEU A 298 -7.12 15.14 2.49
C LEU A 298 -6.86 14.23 3.70
N PHE A 299 -7.21 12.96 3.56
CA PHE A 299 -6.95 11.89 4.52
C PHE A 299 -5.61 11.21 4.25
N LEU A 300 -4.77 11.06 5.26
CA LEU A 300 -3.43 10.46 5.13
C LEU A 300 -3.16 9.44 6.26
N GLU A 301 -2.81 8.21 5.89
CA GLU A 301 -2.38 7.16 6.81
C GLU A 301 -1.12 6.48 6.28
N ASP A 302 -0.35 5.80 7.12
CA ASP A 302 0.79 5.00 6.65
C ASP A 302 1.16 3.92 7.66
N VAL A 303 2.08 3.03 7.28
CA VAL A 303 2.52 1.91 8.11
C VAL A 303 4.03 1.70 8.01
N HIS A 304 4.67 1.34 9.12
CA HIS A 304 6.09 0.99 9.19
C HIS A 304 7.08 2.09 8.75
N GLU A 305 6.62 3.34 8.62
CA GLU A 305 7.48 4.45 8.21
C GLU A 305 8.21 5.05 9.40
N ARG A 306 9.55 5.11 9.27
CA ARG A 306 10.39 5.80 10.25
C ARG A 306 10.17 7.32 10.17
N PRO A 307 10.43 8.08 11.25
CA PRO A 307 10.22 9.53 11.27
C PRO A 307 10.82 10.28 10.07
N TYR A 308 12.08 10.01 9.69
CA TYR A 308 12.71 10.67 8.53
C TYR A 308 12.04 10.33 7.19
N ARG A 309 11.36 9.19 7.07
CA ARG A 309 10.64 8.81 5.87
C ARG A 309 9.29 9.53 5.81
N LEU A 310 8.57 9.59 6.93
CA LEU A 310 7.35 10.40 7.04
C LEU A 310 7.65 11.87 6.71
N ASP A 311 8.73 12.43 7.26
CA ASP A 311 9.21 13.78 6.94
C ASP A 311 9.41 13.91 5.44
N ARG A 312 10.24 13.05 4.84
CA ARG A 312 10.54 13.09 3.40
C ARG A 312 9.27 13.06 2.54
N LEU A 313 8.29 12.21 2.89
CA LEU A 313 7.04 12.08 2.15
C LEU A 313 6.17 13.34 2.28
N LEU A 314 6.02 13.89 3.49
CA LEU A 314 5.29 15.13 3.72
C LEU A 314 5.98 16.32 3.05
N THR A 315 7.29 16.43 3.21
CA THR A 315 8.13 17.43 2.56
C THR A 315 7.97 17.38 1.03
N GLN A 316 7.91 16.20 0.43
CA GLN A 316 7.66 16.04 -1.01
C GLN A 316 6.25 16.54 -1.40
N LEU A 317 5.21 16.17 -0.65
CA LEU A 317 3.84 16.64 -0.90
C LEU A 317 3.74 18.17 -0.78
N ILE A 318 4.42 18.77 0.21
CA ILE A 318 4.48 20.22 0.39
C ILE A 318 5.21 20.88 -0.79
N GLN A 319 6.43 20.45 -1.10
CA GLN A 319 7.24 21.05 -2.18
C GLN A 319 6.62 20.89 -3.57
N SER A 320 5.84 19.83 -3.80
CA SER A 320 5.07 19.64 -5.03
C SER A 320 3.87 20.60 -5.16
N GLY A 321 3.58 21.38 -4.12
CA GLY A 321 2.45 22.30 -4.04
C GLY A 321 1.10 21.64 -3.76
N ARG A 322 1.06 20.31 -3.60
CA ARG A 322 -0.19 19.55 -3.42
C ARG A 322 -0.88 19.81 -2.08
N LEU A 323 -0.18 20.35 -1.09
CA LEU A 323 -0.79 20.73 0.20
C LEU A 323 -1.06 22.24 0.33
N HIS A 324 -0.77 23.06 -0.69
CA HIS A 324 -0.90 24.52 -0.56
C HIS A 324 -2.36 24.99 -0.52
N ARG A 325 -3.26 24.26 -1.18
CA ARG A 325 -4.67 24.65 -1.35
C ARG A 325 -5.65 23.59 -0.84
N VAL A 326 -5.20 22.62 -0.05
CA VAL A 326 -6.12 21.70 0.64
C VAL A 326 -7.01 22.47 1.60
N ALA A 327 -8.28 22.10 1.67
CA ALA A 327 -9.23 22.69 2.61
C ALA A 327 -8.93 22.25 4.05
N GLY A 328 -8.50 21.01 4.24
CA GLY A 328 -8.15 20.44 5.55
C GLY A 328 -7.32 19.17 5.42
N LEU A 329 -6.60 18.81 6.48
CA LEU A 329 -5.83 17.57 6.59
C LEU A 329 -6.32 16.75 7.77
N VAL A 330 -6.48 15.44 7.57
CA VAL A 330 -6.80 14.51 8.65
C VAL A 330 -5.89 13.29 8.54
N PHE A 331 -5.10 13.06 9.57
CA PHE A 331 -4.19 11.92 9.63
C PHE A 331 -4.87 10.76 10.34
N GLY A 332 -4.84 9.60 9.68
CA GLY A 332 -5.32 8.32 10.20
C GLY A 332 -4.33 7.64 11.12
N THR A 333 -4.47 6.33 11.23
CA THR A 333 -3.56 5.48 12.00
C THR A 333 -2.19 5.40 11.31
N MET A 334 -1.14 5.80 12.03
CA MET A 334 0.26 5.66 11.61
C MET A 334 0.83 4.36 12.20
N ALA A 335 0.33 3.22 11.72
CA ALA A 335 0.52 1.95 12.40
C ALA A 335 1.98 1.46 12.34
N THR A 336 2.48 1.02 13.49
CA THR A 336 3.85 0.50 13.61
C THR A 336 4.92 1.48 13.08
N CYS A 337 4.60 2.78 13.00
CA CYS A 337 5.56 3.84 12.73
C CYS A 337 6.27 4.17 14.05
N PRO A 338 7.57 3.83 14.19
CA PRO A 338 8.23 3.90 15.49
C PRO A 338 8.50 5.33 15.92
N CYS A 339 8.52 5.56 17.24
CA CYS A 339 9.14 6.73 17.83
C CYS A 339 10.65 6.50 17.94
N ILE A 340 11.45 7.42 17.38
CA ILE A 340 12.92 7.37 17.43
C ILE A 340 13.40 8.66 18.10
N ASP A 341 14.15 8.52 19.19
CA ASP A 341 14.69 9.65 19.98
C ASP A 341 13.63 10.69 20.39
N GLY A 342 12.43 10.20 20.74
CA GLY A 342 11.29 11.05 21.14
C GLY A 342 10.49 11.65 19.98
N VAL A 343 10.86 11.35 18.73
CA VAL A 343 10.15 11.81 17.53
C VAL A 343 9.29 10.67 16.98
N GLY A 344 7.97 10.78 17.13
CA GLY A 344 6.99 9.90 16.52
C GLY A 344 6.25 10.57 15.35
N PRO A 345 5.23 9.89 14.79
CA PRO A 345 4.47 10.42 13.65
C PRO A 345 3.77 11.76 13.93
N LEU A 346 3.23 11.96 15.14
CA LEU A 346 2.57 13.21 15.51
C LEU A 346 3.57 14.37 15.54
N GLU A 347 4.77 14.16 16.08
CA GLU A 347 5.83 15.17 16.12
C GLU A 347 6.28 15.56 14.70
N VAL A 348 6.44 14.58 13.81
CA VAL A 348 6.76 14.83 12.40
C VAL A 348 5.65 15.64 11.72
N VAL A 349 4.38 15.25 11.89
CA VAL A 349 3.25 15.99 11.32
C VAL A 349 3.20 17.44 11.85
N ARG A 350 3.39 17.63 13.16
CA ARG A 350 3.44 18.97 13.76
C ARG A 350 4.58 19.81 13.16
N ALA A 351 5.76 19.23 12.96
CA ALA A 351 6.92 19.92 12.41
C ALA A 351 6.73 20.26 10.91
N CYS A 352 6.37 19.27 10.08
CA CYS A 352 6.26 19.46 8.63
C CYS A 352 5.06 20.34 8.24
N CYS A 353 3.96 20.25 8.97
CA CYS A 353 2.70 20.88 8.56
C CYS A 353 2.36 22.17 9.33
N ALA A 354 3.24 22.67 10.21
CA ALA A 354 3.00 23.84 11.06
C ALA A 354 2.51 25.09 10.28
N GLU A 355 3.11 25.34 9.12
CA GLU A 355 2.87 26.53 8.30
C GLU A 355 1.73 26.37 7.28
N LEU A 356 1.10 25.20 7.21
CA LEU A 356 -0.02 25.00 6.29
C LEU A 356 -1.26 25.78 6.76
N PRO A 357 -1.96 26.52 5.88
CA PRO A 357 -3.03 27.42 6.26
C PRO A 357 -4.38 26.73 6.53
N CYS A 358 -4.46 25.40 6.54
CA CYS A 358 -5.68 24.63 6.78
C CYS A 358 -5.81 24.05 8.22
N PRO A 359 -7.00 23.63 8.68
CA PRO A 359 -7.16 22.80 9.88
C PRO A 359 -6.52 21.42 9.69
N ILE A 360 -5.93 20.91 10.77
CA ILE A 360 -5.19 19.64 10.76
C ILE A 360 -5.57 18.82 12.00
N GLY A 361 -6.17 17.65 11.76
CA GLY A 361 -6.47 16.66 12.78
C GLY A 361 -5.61 15.40 12.65
N PHE A 362 -5.45 14.66 13.74
CA PHE A 362 -4.63 13.45 13.78
C PHE A 362 -5.30 12.36 14.62
N GLY A 363 -5.02 11.09 14.29
CA GLY A 363 -5.50 9.92 15.04
C GLY A 363 -6.89 9.46 14.65
N LEU A 364 -7.36 9.79 13.43
CA LEU A 364 -8.60 9.21 12.91
C LEU A 364 -8.45 7.67 12.85
N PRO A 365 -9.40 6.87 13.38
CA PRO A 365 -9.29 5.41 13.43
C PRO A 365 -9.56 4.73 12.07
N ALA A 366 -8.75 5.07 11.08
CA ALA A 366 -8.80 4.57 9.71
C ALA A 366 -7.38 4.41 9.16
N GLY A 367 -7.10 3.33 8.44
CA GLY A 367 -5.75 2.98 7.99
C GLY A 367 -5.33 1.59 8.44
N HIS A 368 -4.02 1.33 8.36
CA HIS A 368 -3.47 0.09 8.88
C HIS A 368 -3.75 -0.03 10.38
N ALA A 369 -4.15 -1.23 10.80
CA ALA A 369 -4.39 -1.58 12.20
C ALA A 369 -3.51 -2.79 12.53
N PRO A 370 -2.66 -2.73 13.57
CA PRO A 370 -2.00 -3.92 14.07
C PRO A 370 -3.05 -4.96 14.48
N PRO A 371 -2.69 -6.26 14.49
CA PRO A 371 -3.62 -7.34 14.81
C PRO A 371 -4.01 -7.42 16.31
N ASP A 372 -3.71 -6.38 17.10
CA ASP A 372 -4.05 -6.33 18.52
C ASP A 372 -5.54 -6.03 18.71
N ASP A 373 -6.12 -6.59 19.77
CA ASP A 373 -7.53 -6.42 20.10
C ASP A 373 -7.92 -4.93 20.20
N GLY A 374 -8.86 -4.51 19.36
CA GLY A 374 -9.49 -3.19 19.41
C GLY A 374 -8.95 -2.14 18.43
N CYS A 375 -7.97 -2.47 17.58
CA CYS A 375 -7.55 -1.55 16.54
C CYS A 375 -8.60 -1.47 15.41
N GLU A 376 -9.11 -0.26 15.17
CA GLU A 376 -10.15 0.01 14.18
C GLU A 376 -9.56 0.33 12.80
N ASN A 377 -10.29 -0.04 11.76
CA ASN A 377 -10.06 0.38 10.38
C ASN A 377 -11.41 0.81 9.78
N LEU A 378 -11.83 2.04 10.12
CA LEU A 378 -13.09 2.58 9.63
C LEU A 378 -13.01 2.88 8.14
N ALA A 379 -14.01 2.41 7.40
CA ALA A 379 -14.13 2.66 5.97
C ALA A 379 -14.44 4.13 5.67
N LEU A 380 -13.65 4.76 4.82
CA LEU A 380 -13.79 6.14 4.37
C LEU A 380 -14.18 6.20 2.88
N PRO A 381 -15.38 6.69 2.55
CA PRO A 381 -15.78 6.92 1.16
C PRO A 381 -15.01 8.10 0.56
N LEU A 382 -14.03 7.81 -0.30
CA LEU A 382 -13.31 8.85 -1.02
C LEU A 382 -14.14 9.31 -2.22
N GLY A 383 -14.18 10.62 -2.41
CA GLY A 383 -14.98 11.27 -3.43
C GLY A 383 -16.31 11.82 -2.92
N VAL A 384 -16.64 11.72 -1.63
CA VAL A 384 -17.83 12.38 -1.04
C VAL A 384 -17.46 13.70 -0.35
N GLU A 385 -18.42 14.60 -0.21
CA GLU A 385 -18.25 15.82 0.61
C GLU A 385 -18.26 15.51 2.11
N VAL A 386 -17.29 16.08 2.83
CA VAL A 386 -17.13 15.95 4.29
C VAL A 386 -16.88 17.30 4.94
N ALA A 387 -17.15 17.39 6.25
CA ALA A 387 -16.74 18.49 7.10
C ALA A 387 -15.70 18.00 8.13
N LEU A 388 -14.56 18.69 8.18
CA LEU A 388 -13.56 18.54 9.24
C LEU A 388 -13.71 19.70 10.23
N ASP A 389 -13.97 19.37 11.49
CA ASP A 389 -14.03 20.31 12.61
C ASP A 389 -13.00 19.87 13.66
N THR A 390 -11.80 20.42 13.56
CA THR A 390 -10.71 20.11 14.51
C THR A 390 -10.94 20.75 15.87
N GLU A 391 -11.83 21.74 16.01
CA GLU A 391 -12.16 22.31 17.32
C GLU A 391 -13.03 21.34 18.12
N ARG A 392 -13.90 20.59 17.44
CA ARG A 392 -14.73 19.53 18.03
C ARG A 392 -14.09 18.14 17.95
N GLY A 393 -12.97 18.01 17.24
CA GLY A 393 -12.33 16.71 16.97
C GLY A 393 -13.25 15.77 16.19
N ARG A 394 -13.83 16.24 15.07
CA ARG A 394 -14.79 15.46 14.26
C ARG A 394 -14.51 15.54 12.76
N LEU A 395 -14.68 14.41 12.09
CA LEU A 395 -14.85 14.31 10.64
C LEU A 395 -16.26 13.77 10.36
N THR A 396 -17.06 14.50 9.59
CA THR A 396 -18.49 14.20 9.37
C THR A 396 -18.78 14.09 7.88
N ALA A 397 -19.47 13.02 7.47
CA ALA A 397 -20.02 12.89 6.13
C ALA A 397 -21.16 13.89 5.90
N LEU A 398 -21.11 14.63 4.80
CA LEU A 398 -22.19 15.52 4.39
C LEU A 398 -23.12 14.86 3.36
N GLU A 399 -22.71 13.73 2.82
CA GLU A 399 -23.50 12.95 1.88
C GLU A 399 -23.17 11.44 1.99
N PRO A 400 -24.11 10.55 1.61
CA PRO A 400 -23.89 9.11 1.64
C PRO A 400 -22.92 8.65 0.54
N ALA A 401 -22.30 7.50 0.75
CA ALA A 401 -21.35 6.90 -0.20
C ALA A 401 -22.00 6.26 -1.43
N VAL A 402 -23.23 5.76 -1.26
CA VAL A 402 -23.96 4.98 -2.25
C VAL A 402 -25.32 5.61 -2.59
N ALA A 403 -25.92 5.20 -3.71
CA ALA A 403 -27.24 5.63 -4.17
C ALA A 403 -28.31 4.52 -4.06
#